data_AF-A0A517YIF9-F1
#
_entry.id   AF-A0A517YIF9-F1
#
_cell.length_a   1.000
_cell.length_b   1.000
_cell.length_c   1.000
_cell.angle_alpha   90.00
_cell.angle_beta   90.00
_cell.angle_gamma   90.00
#
_symmetry.space_group_name_H-M   'P 1'
#
loop_
_entity.id
_entity.type
_entity.pdbx_description
1 polymer ?
#
loop_
_entity_poly.entity_id
_entity_poly.type
_entity_poly.pdbx_seq_one_letter_code
_entity_poly.pdbx_strand_id
1 'polypeptide(L)'
;MVAELHAPPSERDFQVFRLIKVEQRTTREVAEIVGISQTRVCQIVQRVLDFLVATAPADDDEKQRAQRLYVARELAAERFDFLFKAALDSFEESKGEETITRTVNSQFRAGLETSTTRSSCGDVRYLAQAARINVMAAKLAASRLPPWNLAVDESIADANEHDTSPAPRNHPLEDCSTEATESPRMAEKKSGQQAVSRGKRYLSRRELIEFFRGIEGRTVPVQEEAEGFSPREELEQVLATSAPLPDQQPAATGKPLTAKQRRARAKFLQRKRSAK
;
A
#
# COMPACT_ATOMS: atom_id res chain seq x y z
N MET A 1 31.86 -5.48 -23.39
CA MET A 1 30.81 -4.52 -23.77
C MET A 1 30.60 -3.59 -22.60
N VAL A 2 31.16 -2.38 -22.67
CA VAL A 2 31.07 -1.40 -21.59
C VAL A 2 29.64 -0.88 -21.60
N ALA A 3 28.89 -1.09 -20.52
CA ALA A 3 27.54 -0.54 -20.39
C ALA A 3 27.64 0.98 -20.60
N GLU A 4 26.96 1.50 -21.61
CA GLU A 4 26.83 2.94 -21.81
C GLU A 4 26.32 3.56 -20.51
N LEU A 5 27.18 4.32 -19.83
CA LEU A 5 26.88 4.98 -18.57
C LEU A 5 25.73 5.97 -18.79
N HIS A 6 24.51 5.50 -18.59
CA HIS A 6 23.33 6.35 -18.61
C HIS A 6 23.49 7.38 -17.49
N ALA A 7 23.53 8.66 -17.88
CA ALA A 7 23.53 9.75 -16.91
C ALA A 7 22.39 9.55 -15.90
N PRO A 8 22.65 9.78 -14.60
CA PRO A 8 21.66 9.56 -13.56
C PRO A 8 20.37 10.34 -13.87
N PRO A 9 19.19 9.77 -13.60
CA PRO A 9 17.92 10.49 -13.73
C PRO A 9 17.94 11.78 -12.92
N SER A 10 17.25 12.80 -13.42
CA SER A 10 17.14 14.07 -12.70
C SER A 10 16.27 13.93 -11.46
N GLU A 11 16.37 14.87 -10.51
CA GLU A 11 15.50 14.90 -9.32
C GLU A 11 14.01 14.94 -9.71
N ARG A 12 13.67 15.68 -10.77
CA ARG A 12 12.31 15.73 -11.33
C ARG A 12 11.85 14.35 -11.82
N ASP A 13 12.75 13.54 -12.37
CA ASP A 13 12.44 12.19 -12.83
C ASP A 13 12.11 11.26 -11.64
N PHE A 14 12.87 11.39 -10.55
CA PHE A 14 12.57 10.67 -9.29
C PHE A 14 11.25 11.12 -8.68
N GLN A 15 10.91 12.40 -8.76
CA GLN A 15 9.60 12.90 -8.30
C GLN A 15 8.44 12.27 -9.10
N VAL A 16 8.55 12.21 -10.43
CA VAL A 16 7.56 11.53 -11.29
C VAL A 16 7.45 10.05 -10.92
N PHE A 17 8.59 9.39 -10.71
CA PHE A 17 8.64 7.99 -10.28
C PHE A 17 7.92 7.78 -8.94
N ARG A 18 8.16 8.65 -7.95
CA ARG A 18 7.53 8.61 -6.62
C ARG A 18 6.02 8.76 -6.72
N LEU A 19 5.51 9.74 -7.45
CA LEU A 19 4.06 9.96 -7.63
C LEU A 19 3.36 8.71 -8.17
N ILE A 20 4.01 7.96 -9.07
CA ILE A 20 3.42 6.76 -9.68
C ILE A 20 3.61 5.54 -8.80
N LYS A 21 4.84 5.27 -8.36
CA LYS A 21 5.18 4.01 -7.69
C LYS A 21 4.87 4.03 -6.20
N VAL A 22 4.92 5.18 -5.55
CA VAL A 22 4.65 5.32 -4.11
C VAL A 22 3.21 5.78 -3.89
N GLU A 23 2.82 6.90 -4.49
CA GLU A 23 1.49 7.50 -4.28
C GLU A 23 0.37 6.85 -5.12
N GLN A 24 0.71 5.92 -6.02
CA GLN A 24 -0.21 5.20 -6.89
C GLN A 24 -1.08 6.11 -7.78
N ARG A 25 -0.60 7.32 -8.11
CA ARG A 25 -1.26 8.22 -9.06
C ARG A 25 -1.27 7.62 -10.45
N THR A 26 -2.31 7.91 -11.21
CA THR A 26 -2.35 7.47 -12.62
C THR A 26 -1.34 8.28 -13.45
N THR A 27 -0.81 7.68 -14.52
CA THR A 27 0.13 8.38 -15.42
C THR A 27 -0.46 9.65 -16.02
N ARG A 28 -1.79 9.71 -16.15
CA ARG A 28 -2.52 10.90 -16.62
C ARG A 28 -2.53 12.02 -15.58
N GLU A 29 -2.85 11.71 -14.33
CA GLU A 29 -2.83 12.71 -13.24
C GLU A 29 -1.42 13.28 -13.06
N VAL A 30 -0.38 12.44 -13.12
CA VAL A 30 1.01 12.90 -13.00
C VAL A 30 1.44 13.76 -14.18
N ALA A 31 0.98 13.43 -15.40
CA ALA A 31 1.21 14.25 -16.59
C ALA A 31 0.61 15.66 -16.42
N GLU A 32 -0.59 15.76 -15.84
CA GLU A 32 -1.27 17.03 -15.54
C GLU A 32 -0.54 17.81 -14.43
N ILE A 33 -0.14 17.16 -13.33
CA ILE A 33 0.58 17.78 -12.21
C ILE A 33 1.94 18.34 -12.64
N VAL A 34 2.70 17.58 -13.42
CA VAL A 34 4.10 17.91 -13.78
C VAL A 34 4.18 18.74 -15.07
N GLY A 35 3.09 18.84 -15.83
CA GLY A 35 3.05 19.59 -17.10
C GLY A 35 3.85 18.93 -18.22
N ILE A 36 3.82 17.60 -18.31
CA ILE A 36 4.51 16.81 -19.35
C ILE A 36 3.56 15.82 -20.01
N SER A 37 3.88 15.33 -21.20
CA SER A 37 3.02 14.34 -21.88
C SER A 37 3.00 13.01 -21.13
N GLN A 38 1.86 12.30 -21.16
CA GLN A 38 1.71 10.99 -20.53
C GLN A 38 2.74 9.96 -21.04
N THR A 39 3.08 10.00 -22.32
CA THR A 39 4.12 9.14 -22.89
C THR A 39 5.49 9.46 -22.28
N ARG A 40 5.79 10.75 -22.06
CA ARG A 40 7.04 11.17 -21.42
C ARG A 40 7.12 10.69 -19.97
N VAL A 41 6.01 10.71 -19.23
CA VAL A 41 5.92 10.14 -17.88
C VAL A 41 6.31 8.66 -17.88
N CYS A 42 5.77 7.85 -18.80
CA CYS A 42 6.12 6.42 -18.89
C CYS A 42 7.61 6.19 -19.18
N GLN A 43 8.21 6.98 -20.08
CA GLN A 43 9.64 6.92 -20.39
C GLN A 43 10.51 7.26 -19.18
N ILE A 44 10.12 8.29 -18.42
CA ILE A 44 10.81 8.70 -17.19
C ILE A 44 10.79 7.55 -16.18
N VAL A 45 9.61 6.95 -15.95
CA VAL A 45 9.49 5.80 -15.03
C VAL A 45 10.37 4.64 -15.45
N GLN A 46 10.39 4.29 -16.74
CA GLN A 46 11.22 3.21 -17.24
C GLN A 46 12.72 3.52 -17.04
N ARG A 47 13.14 4.75 -17.39
CA ARG A 47 14.54 5.18 -17.21
C ARG A 47 14.97 5.14 -15.75
N VAL A 48 14.12 5.57 -14.82
CA VAL A 48 14.42 5.50 -13.38
C VAL A 48 14.49 4.06 -12.91
N LEU A 49 13.60 3.18 -13.37
CA LEU A 49 13.69 1.74 -13.06
C LEU A 49 14.98 1.13 -13.59
N ASP A 50 15.32 1.38 -14.85
CA ASP A 50 16.54 0.85 -15.46
C ASP A 50 17.78 1.36 -14.72
N PHE A 51 17.80 2.64 -14.32
CA PHE A 51 18.85 3.20 -13.48
C PHE A 51 18.93 2.51 -12.11
N LEU A 52 17.80 2.30 -11.43
CA LEU A 52 17.77 1.61 -10.14
C LEU A 52 18.23 0.14 -10.26
N VAL A 53 17.96 -0.51 -11.39
CA VAL A 53 18.42 -1.88 -11.66
C VAL A 53 19.91 -1.91 -12.02
N ALA A 54 20.40 -0.94 -12.78
CA ALA A 54 21.80 -0.84 -13.18
C ALA A 54 22.74 -0.37 -12.06
N THR A 55 22.25 0.51 -11.18
CA THR A 55 22.98 0.94 -9.97
C THR A 55 22.84 -0.03 -8.82
N ALA A 56 21.85 -0.93 -8.87
CA ALA A 56 21.94 -2.14 -8.08
C ALA A 56 23.12 -2.95 -8.62
N PRO A 57 24.12 -3.29 -7.79
CA PRO A 57 25.22 -4.15 -8.23
C PRO A 57 24.60 -5.43 -8.84
N ALA A 58 25.12 -5.85 -9.99
CA ALA A 58 24.63 -6.92 -10.86
C ALA A 58 25.73 -7.97 -11.11
N ASP A 59 25.55 -9.17 -10.55
CA ASP A 59 26.32 -10.43 -10.58
C ASP A 59 25.45 -11.47 -9.83
N ASP A 60 25.51 -12.75 -10.18
CA ASP A 60 24.68 -13.84 -9.62
C ASP A 60 24.93 -14.16 -8.12
N ASP A 61 25.50 -13.20 -7.39
CA ASP A 61 25.89 -13.27 -6.00
C ASP A 61 24.67 -13.08 -5.09
N GLU A 62 24.48 -13.98 -4.13
CA GLU A 62 23.37 -14.00 -3.18
C GLU A 62 23.18 -12.64 -2.45
N LYS A 63 24.29 -11.90 -2.31
CA LYS A 63 24.36 -10.52 -1.80
C LYS A 63 23.45 -9.55 -2.55
N GLN A 64 23.30 -9.70 -3.86
CA GLN A 64 22.52 -8.77 -4.68
C GLN A 64 21.03 -9.08 -4.66
N ARG A 65 20.68 -10.37 -4.56
CA ARG A 65 19.30 -10.77 -4.26
C ARG A 65 18.86 -10.12 -2.94
N ALA A 66 19.72 -10.10 -1.93
CA ALA A 66 19.44 -9.42 -0.67
C ALA A 66 19.27 -7.90 -0.85
N GLN A 67 20.09 -7.25 -1.68
CA GLN A 67 19.97 -5.81 -1.96
C GLN A 67 18.69 -5.45 -2.75
N ARG A 68 18.29 -6.25 -3.75
CA ARG A 68 16.99 -6.05 -4.44
C ARG A 68 15.81 -6.21 -3.49
N LEU A 69 15.87 -7.20 -2.60
CA LEU A 69 14.87 -7.37 -1.55
C LEU A 69 14.87 -6.19 -0.57
N TYR A 70 16.04 -5.62 -0.25
CA TYR A 70 16.14 -4.43 0.57
C TYR A 70 15.47 -3.21 -0.09
N VAL A 71 15.78 -2.91 -1.35
CA VAL A 71 15.14 -1.81 -2.09
C VAL A 71 13.62 -2.02 -2.19
N ALA A 72 13.17 -3.25 -2.46
CA ALA A 72 11.75 -3.57 -2.50
C ALA A 72 11.06 -3.38 -1.13
N ARG A 73 11.76 -3.69 -0.03
CA ARG A 73 11.26 -3.48 1.34
C ARG A 73 11.16 -2.00 1.68
N GLU A 74 12.17 -1.20 1.37
CA GLU A 74 12.14 0.25 1.57
C GLU A 74 10.99 0.89 0.78
N LEU A 75 10.84 0.53 -0.50
CA LEU A 75 9.72 1.00 -1.32
C LEU A 75 8.35 0.58 -0.75
N ALA A 76 8.25 -0.63 -0.19
CA ALA A 76 7.04 -1.09 0.47
C ALA A 76 6.75 -0.34 1.77
N ALA A 77 7.79 0.03 2.54
CA ALA A 77 7.66 0.86 3.74
C ALA A 77 7.13 2.25 3.38
N GLU A 78 7.73 2.93 2.39
CA GLU A 78 7.25 4.24 1.91
C GLU A 78 5.79 4.21 1.46
N ARG A 79 5.37 3.13 0.79
CA ARG A 79 3.97 2.93 0.39
C ARG A 79 3.05 2.79 1.59
N PHE A 80 3.45 2.06 2.63
CA PHE A 80 2.62 1.93 3.82
C PHE A 80 2.49 3.25 4.58
N ASP A 81 3.56 4.04 4.68
CA ASP A 81 3.52 5.36 5.30
C ASP A 81 2.54 6.29 4.55
N PHE A 82 2.61 6.29 3.21
CA PHE A 82 1.68 7.05 2.38
C PHE A 82 0.21 6.60 2.60
N LEU A 83 -0.05 5.29 2.54
CA LEU A 83 -1.41 4.75 2.72
C LEU A 83 -1.95 4.99 4.14
N PHE A 84 -1.09 4.92 5.15
CA PHE A 84 -1.45 5.22 6.53
C PHE A 84 -1.90 6.67 6.67
N LYS A 85 -1.12 7.61 6.13
CA LYS A 85 -1.49 9.03 6.11
C LYS A 85 -2.80 9.26 5.35
N ALA A 86 -2.95 8.68 4.16
CA ALA A 86 -4.18 8.81 3.37
C ALA A 86 -5.42 8.28 4.10
N ALA A 87 -5.29 7.20 4.88
CA ALA A 87 -6.37 6.67 5.70
C ALA A 87 -6.74 7.62 6.85
N LEU A 88 -5.76 8.27 7.49
CA LEU A 88 -6.02 9.28 8.52
C LEU A 88 -6.67 10.55 7.95
N ASP A 89 -6.17 11.04 6.80
CA ASP A 89 -6.76 12.19 6.11
C ASP A 89 -8.21 11.90 5.72
N SER A 90 -8.49 10.70 5.19
CA SER A 90 -9.86 10.25 4.87
C SER A 90 -10.77 10.16 6.09
N PHE A 91 -10.23 9.79 7.26
CA PHE A 91 -10.98 9.79 8.51
C PHE A 91 -11.37 11.22 8.93
N GLU A 92 -10.43 12.17 8.86
CA GLU A 92 -10.70 13.58 9.15
C GLU A 92 -11.73 14.18 8.19
N GLU A 93 -11.60 13.91 6.88
CA GLU A 93 -12.56 14.35 5.86
C GLU A 93 -13.96 13.75 6.05
N SER A 94 -14.07 12.58 6.69
CA SER A 94 -15.35 11.93 6.95
C SER A 94 -16.11 12.48 8.16
N LYS A 95 -15.51 13.42 8.91
CA LYS A 95 -16.19 14.14 9.99
C LYS A 95 -17.15 15.16 9.41
N GLY A 96 -18.31 15.36 10.05
CA GLY A 96 -19.29 16.35 9.61
C GLY A 96 -20.72 15.83 9.67
N GLU A 97 -21.63 16.54 9.02
CA GLU A 97 -23.05 16.15 8.99
C GLU A 97 -23.29 15.07 7.93
N GLU A 98 -23.72 13.90 8.39
CA GLU A 98 -24.10 12.79 7.51
C GLU A 98 -25.64 12.73 7.43
N THR A 99 -26.15 12.83 6.21
CA THR A 99 -27.58 12.67 5.94
C THR A 99 -27.85 11.23 5.53
N ILE A 100 -28.53 10.47 6.39
CA ILE A 100 -28.89 9.08 6.10
C ILE A 100 -30.31 9.05 5.57
N THR A 101 -30.44 8.87 4.26
CA THR A 101 -31.72 8.60 3.61
C THR A 101 -32.03 7.12 3.70
N ARG A 102 -33.10 6.76 4.41
CA ARG A 102 -33.63 5.39 4.45
C ARG A 102 -34.90 5.33 3.63
N THR A 103 -34.87 4.53 2.57
CA THR A 103 -36.08 4.19 1.81
C THR A 103 -36.76 3.01 2.49
N VAL A 104 -37.92 3.25 3.09
CA VAL A 104 -38.71 2.17 3.70
C VAL A 104 -39.71 1.69 2.66
N ASN A 105 -39.36 0.61 1.95
CA ASN A 105 -40.30 -0.07 1.08
C ASN A 105 -41.30 -0.85 1.94
N SER A 106 -42.46 -0.23 2.21
CA SER A 106 -43.61 -0.90 2.79
C SER A 106 -44.40 -1.56 1.68
N GLN A 107 -44.80 -2.84 1.86
CA GLN A 107 -45.65 -3.56 0.90
C GLN A 107 -46.99 -2.86 0.60
N PHE A 108 -47.40 -1.90 1.44
CA PHE A 108 -48.69 -1.21 1.34
C PHE A 108 -48.59 0.30 1.06
N ARG A 109 -47.39 0.89 0.98
CA ARG A 109 -47.21 2.31 0.62
C ARG A 109 -46.02 2.50 -0.31
N ALA A 110 -46.24 3.23 -1.40
CA ALA A 110 -45.18 3.75 -2.26
C ALA A 110 -44.10 4.43 -1.39
N GLY A 111 -42.84 4.06 -1.63
CA GLY A 111 -41.72 4.21 -0.69
C GLY A 111 -41.66 5.56 0.02
N LEU A 112 -41.77 5.53 1.35
CA LEU A 112 -41.53 6.70 2.18
C LEU A 112 -40.01 6.83 2.38
N GLU A 113 -39.43 7.91 1.88
CA GLU A 113 -38.04 8.25 2.17
C GLU A 113 -38.00 9.03 3.49
N THR A 114 -37.29 8.49 4.48
CA THR A 114 -37.00 9.22 5.73
C THR A 114 -35.54 9.61 5.72
N SER A 115 -35.28 10.92 5.69
CA SER A 115 -33.94 11.48 5.83
C SER A 115 -33.72 11.90 7.28
N THR A 116 -32.66 11.37 7.91
CA THR A 116 -32.21 11.84 9.23
C THR A 116 -30.79 12.36 9.11
N THR A 117 -30.58 13.61 9.52
CA THR A 117 -29.27 14.24 9.62
C THR A 117 -28.68 13.94 11.01
N ARG A 118 -27.38 13.61 11.06
CA ARG A 118 -26.65 13.42 12.31
C ARG A 118 -25.23 13.94 12.17
N SER A 119 -24.66 14.45 13.25
CA SER A 119 -23.22 14.73 13.34
C SER A 119 -22.45 13.41 13.42
N SER A 120 -21.59 13.15 12.43
CA SER A 120 -20.65 12.04 12.40
C SER A 120 -19.32 12.47 13.02
N CYS A 121 -18.75 11.61 13.86
CA CYS A 121 -17.39 11.77 14.40
C CYS A 121 -16.31 11.20 13.47
N GLY A 122 -16.67 10.83 12.24
CA GLY A 122 -15.81 10.18 11.25
C GLY A 122 -16.15 8.70 11.07
N ASP A 123 -15.85 8.16 9.89
CA ASP A 123 -16.05 6.74 9.58
C ASP A 123 -14.92 5.89 10.19
N VAL A 124 -15.30 5.07 11.18
CA VAL A 124 -14.40 4.16 11.92
C VAL A 124 -13.70 3.15 10.98
N ARG A 125 -14.24 2.91 9.78
CA ARG A 125 -13.61 2.03 8.79
C ARG A 125 -12.22 2.51 8.38
N TYR A 126 -12.01 3.83 8.27
CA TYR A 126 -10.71 4.38 7.94
C TYR A 126 -9.67 4.15 9.05
N LEU A 127 -10.08 4.26 10.32
CA LEU A 127 -9.21 3.92 11.46
C LEU A 127 -8.87 2.42 11.49
N ALA A 128 -9.85 1.56 11.21
CA ALA A 128 -9.60 0.12 11.11
C ALA A 128 -8.62 -0.22 9.97
N GLN A 129 -8.70 0.47 8.84
CA GLN A 129 -7.74 0.33 7.74
C GLN A 129 -6.35 0.85 8.13
N ALA A 130 -6.26 2.02 8.77
CA ALA A 130 -4.99 2.57 9.26
C ALA A 130 -4.30 1.61 10.24
N ALA A 131 -5.05 1.01 11.18
CA ALA A 131 -4.52 0.00 12.09
C ALA A 131 -3.98 -1.24 11.35
N ARG A 132 -4.69 -1.75 10.33
CA ARG A 132 -4.22 -2.88 9.51
C ARG A 132 -2.95 -2.53 8.73
N ILE A 133 -2.89 -1.34 8.14
CA ILE A 133 -1.70 -0.85 7.43
C ILE A 133 -0.52 -0.79 8.39
N ASN A 134 -0.72 -0.26 9.60
CA ASN A 134 0.33 -0.18 10.62
C ASN A 134 0.83 -1.57 11.05
N VAL A 135 -0.05 -2.57 11.18
CA VAL A 135 0.36 -3.95 11.46
C VAL A 135 1.20 -4.54 10.32
N MET A 136 0.84 -4.28 9.06
CA MET A 136 1.64 -4.73 7.91
C MET A 136 2.99 -4.01 7.84
N ALA A 137 3.02 -2.70 8.12
CA ALA A 137 4.23 -1.91 8.18
C ALA A 137 5.18 -2.40 9.29
N ALA A 138 4.64 -2.69 10.49
CA ALA A 138 5.40 -3.25 11.60
C ALA A 138 6.02 -4.62 11.25
N LYS A 139 5.32 -5.46 10.49
CA LYS A 139 5.86 -6.74 10.01
C LYS A 139 7.02 -6.56 9.03
N LEU A 140 7.00 -5.52 8.21
CA LEU A 140 8.16 -5.17 7.37
C LEU A 140 9.31 -4.59 8.21
N ALA A 141 9.03 -3.74 9.19
CA ALA A 141 10.05 -3.12 10.04
C ALA A 141 10.74 -4.11 10.99
N ALA A 142 10.03 -5.11 11.50
CA ALA A 142 10.60 -6.20 12.30
C ALA A 142 11.59 -7.07 11.50
N SER A 143 11.57 -6.97 10.16
CA SER A 143 12.54 -7.61 9.26
C SER A 143 13.73 -6.70 8.90
N ARG A 144 13.94 -5.59 9.63
CA ARG A 144 15.17 -4.79 9.58
C ARG A 144 16.35 -5.67 9.99
N LEU A 145 16.88 -6.41 9.02
CA LEU A 145 18.22 -6.93 9.08
C LEU A 145 19.16 -5.77 9.40
N PRO A 146 20.22 -6.01 10.20
CA PRO A 146 21.17 -4.96 10.54
C PRO A 146 21.63 -4.24 9.27
N PRO A 147 21.90 -2.93 9.35
CA PRO A 147 22.41 -2.18 8.21
C PRO A 147 23.67 -2.88 7.74
N TRP A 148 23.57 -3.55 6.60
CA TRP A 148 24.65 -4.29 5.95
C TRP A 148 25.82 -3.36 5.58
N ASN A 149 25.60 -2.04 5.67
CA ASN A 149 26.61 -0.99 5.60
C ASN A 149 27.49 -0.84 6.85
N LEU A 150 27.23 -1.57 7.95
CA LEU A 150 28.16 -1.63 9.10
C LEU A 150 29.16 -2.80 9.02
N ALA A 151 29.12 -3.60 7.95
CA ALA A 151 30.07 -4.70 7.73
C ALA A 151 31.02 -4.45 6.54
N VAL A 152 31.21 -3.18 6.16
CA VAL A 152 32.27 -2.79 5.23
C VAL A 152 33.27 -1.96 6.04
N ASP A 153 34.51 -2.45 6.07
CA ASP A 153 35.72 -1.86 6.65
C ASP A 153 36.03 -2.04 8.15
N GLU A 154 36.51 -3.24 8.50
CA GLU A 154 37.69 -3.35 9.39
C GLU A 154 38.76 -4.36 8.90
N SER A 155 38.66 -4.94 7.68
CA SER A 155 39.63 -5.97 7.23
C SER A 155 40.42 -5.66 5.96
N ILE A 156 40.44 -4.41 5.47
CA ILE A 156 41.31 -3.97 4.35
C ILE A 156 42.27 -2.88 4.83
N ALA A 157 42.94 -3.12 5.96
CA ALA A 157 43.99 -2.23 6.47
C ALA A 157 45.43 -2.79 6.35
N ASP A 158 45.65 -4.05 5.94
CA ASP A 158 46.97 -4.69 6.03
C ASP A 158 47.51 -5.34 4.73
N ALA A 159 47.40 -4.68 3.57
CA ALA A 159 48.10 -5.18 2.36
C ALA A 159 48.52 -4.10 1.35
N ASN A 160 49.08 -2.98 1.83
CA ASN A 160 49.69 -1.98 0.97
C ASN A 160 51.20 -1.86 1.25
N GLU A 161 51.97 -2.87 0.87
CA GLU A 161 53.40 -2.72 0.58
C GLU A 161 53.78 -3.53 -0.67
N HIS A 162 54.44 -2.85 -1.60
CA HIS A 162 55.05 -3.32 -2.86
C HIS A 162 54.06 -3.54 -4.04
N ASP A 163 54.29 -3.07 -5.27
CA ASP A 163 55.54 -2.75 -5.93
C ASP A 163 55.29 -1.82 -7.15
N THR A 164 56.28 -0.97 -7.37
CA THR A 164 56.58 -0.08 -8.49
C THR A 164 56.49 -0.72 -9.89
N SER A 165 55.79 -0.09 -10.85
CA SER A 165 56.24 -0.02 -12.27
C SER A 165 55.39 0.93 -13.14
N PRO A 166 55.96 1.99 -13.75
CA PRO A 166 55.28 2.80 -14.76
C PRO A 166 55.68 2.38 -16.20
N ALA A 167 54.69 2.16 -17.08
CA ALA A 167 54.91 2.14 -18.52
C ALA A 167 53.75 2.84 -19.26
N PRO A 168 54.00 3.89 -20.05
CA PRO A 168 52.97 4.55 -20.85
C PRO A 168 52.73 3.77 -22.15
N ARG A 169 51.48 3.37 -22.42
CA ARG A 169 51.08 2.87 -23.74
C ARG A 169 50.28 3.95 -24.47
N ASN A 170 50.90 4.44 -25.53
CA ASN A 170 50.28 5.24 -26.58
C ASN A 170 49.10 4.48 -27.20
N HIS A 171 47.93 5.10 -27.26
CA HIS A 171 46.83 4.68 -28.12
C HIS A 171 46.69 5.70 -29.25
N PRO A 172 46.68 5.28 -30.53
CA PRO A 172 46.43 6.18 -31.64
C PRO A 172 44.96 6.61 -31.71
N LEU A 173 44.75 7.88 -32.02
CA LEU A 173 43.49 8.44 -32.49
C LEU A 173 43.13 7.77 -33.83
N GLU A 174 41.96 7.15 -33.91
CA GLU A 174 41.33 6.82 -35.19
C GLU A 174 39.98 7.53 -35.30
N ASP A 175 39.84 8.15 -36.46
CA ASP A 175 38.89 9.18 -36.82
C ASP A 175 37.43 8.69 -36.90
N CYS A 176 36.54 9.56 -36.42
CA CYS A 176 35.14 9.59 -36.82
C CYS A 176 35.04 10.12 -38.26
N SER A 177 34.59 9.32 -39.22
CA SER A 177 33.91 9.80 -40.43
C SER A 177 33.21 8.68 -41.19
N THR A 178 31.96 8.98 -41.58
CA THR A 178 31.22 8.46 -42.75
C THR A 178 30.87 6.96 -42.73
N GLU A 179 29.63 6.53 -42.93
CA GLU A 179 28.85 6.74 -44.15
C GLU A 179 27.33 6.76 -43.88
N ALA A 180 26.67 7.66 -44.60
CA ALA A 180 25.24 7.64 -44.83
C ALA A 180 24.88 6.47 -45.76
N THR A 181 23.87 5.69 -45.39
CA THR A 181 23.20 4.78 -46.35
C THR A 181 21.77 5.22 -46.53
N GLU A 182 21.53 5.84 -47.68
CA GLU A 182 20.22 6.16 -48.22
C GLU A 182 19.53 4.91 -48.81
N SER A 183 18.20 4.87 -48.64
CA SER A 183 17.18 4.28 -49.54
C SER A 183 16.95 2.74 -49.53
N PRO A 184 15.76 2.23 -49.96
CA PRO A 184 14.57 2.91 -50.51
C PRO A 184 13.20 2.51 -49.92
N ARG A 185 12.20 3.28 -50.36
CA ARG A 185 10.75 3.06 -50.38
C ARG A 185 10.34 1.62 -50.78
N MET A 186 9.26 1.12 -50.16
CA MET A 186 8.04 0.57 -50.80
C MET A 186 7.35 -0.43 -49.86
N ALA A 187 6.08 -0.17 -49.50
CA ALA A 187 4.97 -1.11 -49.58
C ALA A 187 3.80 -0.64 -48.70
N GLU A 188 2.83 0.01 -49.33
CA GLU A 188 1.47 0.10 -48.81
C GLU A 188 0.90 -1.31 -48.61
N LYS A 189 0.45 -1.62 -47.38
CA LYS A 189 -0.60 -2.63 -47.16
C LYS A 189 -1.73 -2.00 -46.36
N LYS A 190 -2.77 -1.60 -47.11
CA LYS A 190 -4.13 -1.42 -46.61
C LYS A 190 -4.68 -2.79 -46.24
N SER A 191 -5.02 -3.02 -44.97
CA SER A 191 -6.08 -3.95 -44.60
C SER A 191 -6.45 -3.82 -43.12
N GLY A 192 -7.69 -3.40 -42.85
CA GLY A 192 -8.45 -3.92 -41.71
C GLY A 192 -8.34 -3.19 -40.36
N GLN A 193 -8.60 -1.89 -40.31
CA GLN A 193 -9.11 -1.29 -39.06
C GLN A 193 -10.56 -1.76 -38.85
N GLN A 194 -10.74 -2.92 -38.21
CA GLN A 194 -12.00 -3.24 -37.55
C GLN A 194 -11.94 -2.62 -36.16
N ALA A 195 -12.45 -1.38 -36.07
CA ALA A 195 -12.61 -0.66 -34.82
C ALA A 195 -13.64 -1.39 -33.94
N VAL A 196 -13.16 -2.30 -33.09
CA VAL A 196 -13.90 -2.69 -31.90
C VAL A 196 -13.72 -1.54 -30.90
N SER A 197 -14.54 -0.51 -31.06
CA SER A 197 -14.75 0.51 -30.04
C SER A 197 -15.46 -0.14 -28.84
N ARG A 198 -14.72 -0.94 -28.07
CA ARG A 198 -15.08 -1.25 -26.69
C ARG A 198 -14.89 0.05 -25.91
N GLY A 199 -15.92 0.88 -25.92
CA GLY A 199 -16.03 2.01 -25.01
C GLY A 199 -15.71 1.50 -23.60
N LYS A 200 -14.58 1.96 -23.05
CA LYS A 200 -14.25 1.76 -21.65
C LYS A 200 -15.32 2.47 -20.85
N ARG A 201 -16.38 1.76 -20.48
CA ARG A 201 -17.32 2.24 -19.47
C ARG A 201 -16.51 2.32 -18.19
N TYR A 202 -16.21 3.55 -17.78
CA TYR A 202 -15.80 3.80 -16.41
C TYR A 202 -16.95 3.34 -15.53
N LEU A 203 -16.68 2.36 -14.65
CA LEU A 203 -17.63 2.02 -13.61
C LEU A 203 -17.80 3.28 -12.76
N SER A 204 -19.01 3.80 -12.69
CA SER A 204 -19.37 4.85 -11.77
C SER A 204 -18.97 4.45 -10.34
N ARG A 205 -18.73 5.44 -9.46
CA ARG A 205 -18.38 5.18 -8.05
C ARG A 205 -19.34 4.18 -7.39
N ARG A 206 -20.61 4.18 -7.79
CA ARG A 206 -21.65 3.24 -7.34
C ARG A 206 -21.43 1.81 -7.85
N GLU A 207 -21.05 1.65 -9.11
CA GLU A 207 -20.71 0.34 -9.70
C GLU A 207 -19.41 -0.25 -9.14
N LEU A 208 -18.43 0.60 -8.79
CA LEU A 208 -17.22 0.17 -8.08
C LEU A 208 -17.56 -0.37 -6.68
N ILE A 209 -18.44 0.31 -5.94
CA ILE A 209 -18.89 -0.15 -4.61
C ILE A 209 -19.64 -1.49 -4.71
N GLU A 210 -20.54 -1.65 -5.69
CA GLU A 210 -21.26 -2.90 -5.96
C GLU A 210 -20.31 -4.04 -6.36
N PHE A 211 -19.29 -3.75 -7.18
CA PHE A 211 -18.27 -4.72 -7.59
C PHE A 211 -17.47 -5.26 -6.39
N PHE A 212 -17.03 -4.40 -5.48
CA PHE A 212 -16.33 -4.83 -4.26
C PHE A 212 -17.25 -5.58 -3.28
N ARG A 213 -18.53 -5.19 -3.19
CA ARG A 213 -19.54 -5.91 -2.40
C ARG A 213 -19.80 -7.33 -2.89
N GLY A 214 -19.72 -7.56 -4.21
CA GLY A 214 -19.86 -8.90 -4.81
C GLY A 214 -18.69 -9.83 -4.52
N ILE A 215 -17.50 -9.28 -4.23
CA ILE A 215 -16.30 -10.06 -3.89
C ILE A 215 -16.38 -10.55 -2.42
N GLU A 216 -16.94 -9.75 -1.52
CA GLU A 216 -17.12 -10.13 -0.11
C GLU A 216 -18.13 -11.28 0.11
N GLY A 217 -18.97 -11.60 -0.88
CA GLY A 217 -19.91 -12.74 -0.83
C GLY A 217 -19.33 -14.08 -1.27
N ARG A 218 -18.07 -14.12 -1.73
CA ARG A 218 -17.40 -15.33 -2.22
C ARG A 218 -16.33 -15.80 -1.23
N THR A 219 -16.72 -16.01 0.02
CA THR A 219 -15.93 -16.83 0.94
C THR A 219 -15.97 -18.27 0.42
N VAL A 220 -14.92 -18.70 -0.28
CA VAL A 220 -14.65 -20.12 -0.47
C VAL A 220 -14.55 -20.72 0.93
N PRO A 221 -15.32 -21.78 1.26
CA PRO A 221 -15.10 -22.49 2.51
C PRO A 221 -13.70 -23.08 2.45
N VAL A 222 -12.75 -22.43 3.12
CA VAL A 222 -11.45 -23.00 3.42
C VAL A 222 -11.74 -24.18 4.32
N GLN A 223 -11.54 -25.40 3.81
CA GLN A 223 -11.45 -26.59 4.65
C GLN A 223 -10.23 -26.39 5.55
N GLU A 224 -10.46 -25.97 6.79
CA GLU A 224 -9.49 -26.05 7.87
C GLU A 224 -9.22 -27.54 8.13
N GLU A 225 -8.12 -28.04 7.57
CA GLU A 225 -7.46 -29.22 8.13
C GLU A 225 -6.96 -28.83 9.51
N ALA A 226 -7.67 -29.33 10.52
CA ALA A 226 -7.37 -29.15 11.93
C ALA A 226 -6.12 -29.97 12.29
N GLU A 227 -4.94 -29.41 12.06
CA GLU A 227 -3.76 -29.80 12.82
C GLU A 227 -3.67 -28.93 14.07
N GLY A 228 -3.71 -29.60 15.21
CA GLY A 228 -3.91 -29.01 16.53
C GLY A 228 -2.80 -28.03 16.92
N PHE A 229 -3.15 -26.75 17.00
CA PHE A 229 -2.42 -25.78 17.80
C PHE A 229 -3.44 -24.98 18.60
N SER A 230 -3.60 -25.33 19.88
CA SER A 230 -4.49 -24.65 20.83
C SER A 230 -3.77 -23.42 21.41
N PRO A 231 -4.13 -22.17 21.04
CA PRO A 231 -3.46 -20.98 21.57
C PRO A 231 -4.03 -20.57 22.95
N ARG A 232 -4.77 -21.46 23.61
CA ARG A 232 -5.58 -21.10 24.78
C ARG A 232 -4.86 -21.24 26.12
N GLU A 233 -3.69 -21.86 26.15
CA GLU A 233 -2.95 -22.11 27.41
C GLU A 233 -1.85 -21.07 27.70
N GLU A 234 -1.33 -20.34 26.71
CA GLU A 234 -0.27 -19.34 26.97
C GLU A 234 -0.78 -17.97 27.47
N LEU A 235 -2.06 -17.64 27.26
CA LEU A 235 -2.64 -16.40 27.75
C LEU A 235 -3.03 -16.43 29.24
N GLU A 236 -3.15 -17.62 29.85
CA GLU A 236 -3.45 -17.73 31.28
C GLU A 236 -2.19 -17.60 32.16
N GLN A 237 -0.98 -17.86 31.65
CA GLN A 237 0.24 -17.71 32.44
C GLN A 237 0.71 -16.25 32.58
N VAL A 238 0.37 -15.34 31.66
CA VAL A 238 0.78 -13.92 31.74
C VAL A 238 -0.12 -13.11 32.68
N LEU A 239 -1.35 -13.57 32.98
CA LEU A 239 -2.28 -12.86 33.87
C LEU A 239 -2.14 -13.25 35.35
N ALA A 240 -1.39 -14.30 35.68
CA ALA A 240 -1.27 -14.81 37.05
C ALA A 240 -0.25 -14.07 37.95
N THR A 241 0.49 -13.08 37.44
CA THR A 241 1.51 -12.33 38.21
C THR A 241 1.16 -10.87 38.52
N SER A 242 -0.05 -10.41 38.16
CA SER A 242 -0.48 -9.06 38.56
C SER A 242 -1.03 -9.05 39.99
N ALA A 243 -0.38 -8.30 40.87
CA ALA A 243 -0.75 -8.12 42.27
C ALA A 243 -2.20 -7.60 42.42
N PRO A 244 -2.94 -8.02 43.47
CA PRO A 244 -4.30 -7.58 43.71
C PRO A 244 -4.34 -6.07 43.95
N LEU A 245 -4.92 -5.33 43.00
CA LEU A 245 -5.29 -3.93 43.17
C LEU A 245 -6.34 -3.80 44.28
N PRO A 246 -6.26 -2.77 45.14
CA PRO A 246 -7.22 -2.56 46.22
C PRO A 246 -8.63 -2.33 45.66
N ASP A 247 -9.62 -2.91 46.35
CA ASP A 247 -11.05 -2.80 46.07
C ASP A 247 -11.49 -1.34 45.87
N GLN A 248 -11.46 -0.88 44.62
CA GLN A 248 -12.14 0.33 44.21
C GLN A 248 -13.62 -0.01 44.04
N GLN A 249 -14.40 0.26 45.08
CA GLN A 249 -15.85 0.34 44.95
C GLN A 249 -16.19 1.32 43.81
N PRO A 250 -16.88 0.87 42.75
CA PRO A 250 -17.18 1.74 41.62
C PRO A 250 -18.10 2.86 42.12
N ALA A 251 -17.60 4.10 42.06
CA ALA A 251 -18.37 5.30 42.34
C ALA A 251 -19.64 5.26 41.49
N ALA A 252 -20.80 5.27 42.16
CA ALA A 252 -22.12 5.17 41.56
C ALA A 252 -22.47 6.47 40.80
N THR A 253 -21.86 6.69 39.63
CA THR A 253 -22.13 7.85 38.76
C THR A 253 -23.10 7.52 37.62
N GLY A 254 -23.77 6.36 37.69
CA GLY A 254 -24.78 5.97 36.71
C GLY A 254 -26.02 6.86 36.77
N LYS A 255 -26.29 7.58 35.67
CA LYS A 255 -27.55 8.31 35.47
C LYS A 255 -28.74 7.39 35.81
N PRO A 256 -29.76 7.87 36.56
CA PRO A 256 -30.85 7.03 37.00
C PRO A 256 -31.59 6.41 35.80
N LEU A 257 -31.79 5.09 35.85
CA LEU A 257 -32.50 4.35 34.80
C LEU A 257 -33.88 4.95 34.56
N THR A 258 -34.23 5.15 33.29
CA THR A 258 -35.56 5.60 32.88
C THR A 258 -36.63 4.57 33.26
N ALA A 259 -37.88 5.00 33.45
CA ALA A 259 -38.98 4.12 33.86
C ALA A 259 -39.17 2.91 32.90
N LYS A 260 -38.93 3.12 31.60
CA LYS A 260 -38.98 2.06 30.58
C LYS A 260 -37.89 1.01 30.79
N GLN A 261 -36.66 1.43 31.07
CA GLN A 261 -35.54 0.53 31.36
C GLN A 261 -35.75 -0.24 32.67
N ARG A 262 -36.33 0.39 33.71
CA ARG A 262 -36.69 -0.30 34.95
C ARG A 262 -37.71 -1.41 34.72
N ARG A 263 -38.76 -1.14 33.93
CA ARG A 263 -39.77 -2.15 33.56
C ARG A 263 -39.17 -3.29 32.74
N ALA A 264 -38.28 -2.99 31.80
CA ALA A 264 -37.60 -4.02 31.00
C ALA A 264 -36.71 -4.93 31.86
N ARG A 265 -35.93 -4.32 32.78
CA ARG A 265 -35.07 -5.06 33.72
C ARG A 265 -35.89 -5.94 34.67
N ALA A 266 -37.03 -5.45 35.16
CA ALA A 266 -37.93 -6.23 36.01
C ALA A 266 -38.50 -7.45 35.27
N LYS A 267 -38.97 -7.29 34.02
CA LYS A 267 -39.45 -8.41 33.19
C LYS A 267 -38.35 -9.45 32.92
N PHE A 268 -37.12 -8.99 32.69
CA PHE A 268 -35.98 -9.89 32.47
C PHE A 268 -35.68 -10.73 33.71
N LEU A 269 -35.63 -10.11 34.90
CA LEU A 269 -35.40 -10.82 36.15
C LEU A 269 -36.53 -11.81 36.47
N GLN A 270 -37.78 -11.45 36.17
CA GLN A 270 -38.92 -12.34 36.34
C GLN A 270 -38.82 -13.59 35.45
N ARG A 271 -38.45 -13.42 34.18
CA ARG A 271 -38.21 -14.55 33.25
C ARG A 271 -37.06 -15.45 33.72
N LYS A 272 -35.99 -14.88 34.26
CA LYS A 272 -34.84 -15.65 34.77
C LYS A 272 -35.19 -16.47 36.01
N ARG A 273 -36.14 -16.01 36.83
CA ARG A 273 -36.63 -16.75 38.01
C ARG A 273 -37.59 -17.87 37.65
N SER A 274 -38.43 -17.69 36.63
CA SER A 274 -39.36 -18.73 36.17
C SER A 274 -38.69 -19.85 35.35
N ALA A 275 -37.43 -19.66 34.94
CA ALA A 275 -36.66 -20.63 34.16
C ALA A 275 -35.74 -21.53 35.04
N LYS A 276 -35.81 -21.37 36.36
CA LYS A 276 -35.19 -22.26 37.35
C LYS A 276 -36.29 -23.02 38.07
#